data_AF-X1JEP1-F1
#
_entry.id   AF-X1JEP1-F1
#
_cell.length_a   1.000
_cell.length_b   1.000
_cell.length_c   1.000
_cell.angle_alpha   90.00
_cell.angle_beta   90.00
_cell.angle_gamma   90.00
#
_symmetry.space_group_name_H-M   'P 1'
#
loop_
_entity.id
_entity.type
_entity.pdbx_description
1 polymer ?
#
loop_
_entity_poly.entity_id
_entity_poly.type
_entity_poly.pdbx_seq_one_letter_code
_entity_poly.pdbx_strand_id
1 'polypeptide(L)'
;LTTMQAQTLFRRGLITDAELLTKLSQIGWSPDDRLLVQELGWSIPNAMLLVQGDLQQARSRDEILRDISIADINPKYSQQYLDAILTKPASTDLVAYELRKDPKLTNLARNLTKIGIHPDYLDVYQTLAYQIPPIADIITMAVREAFTPEIAERFGQYQDYPKPLEEWAEKKGLSREWSERYWAAHWSLPSPSQVSRCY
;
A
#
# COMPACT_ATOMS: atom_id res chain seq x y z
N LEU A 1 -27.61 2.78 -44.38
CA LEU A 1 -26.67 3.00 -43.26
C LEU A 1 -27.43 2.73 -41.97
N THR A 2 -26.88 1.97 -41.04
CA THR A 2 -27.41 1.88 -39.67
C THR A 2 -26.98 3.10 -38.84
N THR A 3 -27.61 3.33 -37.67
CA THR A 3 -27.18 4.37 -36.72
C THR A 3 -25.70 4.25 -36.38
N MET A 4 -25.23 3.04 -36.07
CA MET A 4 -23.83 2.78 -35.76
C MET A 4 -22.88 3.07 -36.94
N GLN A 5 -23.28 2.76 -38.16
CA GLN A 5 -22.49 3.10 -39.36
C GLN A 5 -22.42 4.61 -39.57
N ALA A 6 -23.54 5.33 -39.43
CA ALA A 6 -23.58 6.78 -39.57
C ALA A 6 -22.72 7.48 -38.51
N GLN A 7 -22.84 7.10 -37.24
CA GLN A 7 -21.99 7.63 -36.17
C GLN A 7 -20.50 7.28 -36.40
N THR A 8 -20.20 6.09 -36.92
CA THR A 8 -18.80 5.71 -37.24
C THR A 8 -18.20 6.58 -38.34
N LEU A 9 -18.98 6.89 -39.39
CA LEU A 9 -18.54 7.83 -40.43
C LEU A 9 -18.27 9.23 -39.85
N PHE A 10 -19.16 9.70 -38.96
CA PHE A 10 -19.01 10.99 -38.28
C PHE A 10 -17.76 11.03 -37.39
N ARG A 11 -17.57 10.05 -36.49
CA ARG A 11 -16.38 9.98 -35.62
C ARG A 11 -15.06 9.89 -36.39
N ARG A 12 -15.09 9.38 -37.64
CA ARG A 12 -13.93 9.32 -38.54
C ARG A 12 -13.72 10.60 -39.35
N GLY A 13 -14.56 11.62 -39.18
CA GLY A 13 -14.48 12.88 -39.90
C GLY A 13 -14.88 12.79 -41.38
N LEU A 14 -15.57 11.72 -41.78
CA LEU A 14 -15.97 11.51 -43.18
C LEU A 14 -17.28 12.21 -43.56
N ILE A 15 -18.05 12.61 -42.55
CA ILE A 15 -19.27 13.40 -42.69
C ILE A 15 -19.31 14.44 -41.57
N THR A 16 -19.99 15.55 -41.82
CA THR A 16 -20.23 16.65 -40.88
C THR A 16 -21.37 16.35 -39.90
N ASP A 17 -21.52 17.16 -38.85
CA ASP A 17 -22.66 17.11 -37.92
C ASP A 17 -24.00 17.22 -38.65
N ALA A 18 -24.13 18.18 -39.56
CA ALA A 18 -25.37 18.39 -40.32
C ALA A 18 -25.73 17.16 -41.19
N GLU A 19 -24.72 16.53 -41.79
CA GLU A 19 -24.90 15.30 -42.55
C GLU A 19 -25.28 14.12 -41.65
N LEU A 20 -24.68 13.99 -40.46
CA LEU A 20 -25.06 12.99 -39.47
C LEU A 20 -26.53 13.13 -39.07
N LEU A 21 -26.97 14.34 -38.69
CA LEU A 21 -28.37 14.60 -38.31
C LEU A 21 -29.34 14.27 -39.44
N THR A 22 -28.96 14.57 -40.68
CA THR A 22 -29.73 14.18 -41.87
C THR A 22 -29.79 12.66 -42.01
N LYS A 23 -28.68 11.93 -41.82
CA LYS A 23 -28.68 10.46 -41.86
C LYS A 23 -29.52 9.86 -40.73
N LEU A 24 -29.44 10.38 -39.51
CA LEU A 24 -30.25 9.93 -38.38
C LEU A 24 -31.75 10.17 -38.62
N SER A 25 -32.12 11.30 -39.23
CA SER A 25 -33.49 11.57 -39.68
C SER A 25 -33.96 10.53 -40.71
N GLN A 26 -33.13 10.21 -41.70
CA GLN A 26 -33.44 9.23 -42.75
C GLN A 26 -33.56 7.80 -42.18
N ILE A 27 -32.83 7.49 -41.10
CA ILE A 27 -32.92 6.22 -40.37
C ILE A 27 -34.22 6.12 -39.55
N GLY A 28 -34.82 7.25 -39.17
CA GLY A 28 -36.10 7.31 -38.47
C GLY A 28 -36.07 7.89 -37.06
N TRP A 29 -34.93 8.45 -36.61
CA TRP A 29 -34.87 9.12 -35.31
C TRP A 29 -35.63 10.45 -35.34
N SER A 30 -36.40 10.70 -34.27
CA SER A 30 -37.14 11.94 -34.07
C SER A 30 -36.19 13.15 -34.00
N PRO A 31 -36.64 14.38 -34.30
CA PRO A 31 -35.81 15.57 -34.12
C PRO A 31 -35.23 15.70 -32.70
N ASP A 32 -36.02 15.35 -31.69
CA ASP A 32 -35.65 15.48 -30.27
C ASP A 32 -34.57 14.47 -29.84
N ASP A 33 -34.56 13.27 -30.44
CA ASP A 33 -33.62 12.20 -30.06
C ASP A 33 -32.28 12.26 -30.80
N ARG A 34 -32.20 12.94 -31.95
CA ARG A 34 -30.99 12.89 -32.81
C ARG A 34 -29.72 13.34 -32.11
N LEU A 35 -29.82 14.39 -31.27
CA LEU A 35 -28.69 14.89 -30.51
C LEU A 35 -28.28 13.91 -29.40
N LEU A 36 -29.25 13.29 -28.72
CA LEU A 36 -28.99 12.25 -27.72
C LEU A 36 -28.33 11.02 -28.36
N VAL A 37 -28.83 10.60 -29.52
CA VAL A 37 -28.28 9.47 -30.28
C VAL A 37 -26.90 9.82 -30.83
N GLN A 38 -26.66 11.05 -31.25
CA GLN A 38 -25.32 11.51 -31.62
C GLN A 38 -24.35 11.38 -30.44
N GLU A 39 -24.76 11.84 -29.25
CA GLU A 39 -23.94 11.76 -28.03
C GLU A 39 -23.62 10.31 -27.63
N LEU A 40 -24.61 9.41 -27.68
CA LEU A 40 -24.43 7.96 -27.48
C LEU A 40 -23.45 7.32 -28.48
N GLY A 41 -23.08 8.03 -29.55
CA GLY A 41 -22.05 7.61 -30.47
C GLY A 41 -20.64 7.67 -29.88
N TRP A 42 -20.40 8.44 -28.82
CA TRP A 42 -19.07 8.56 -28.21
C TRP A 42 -18.88 7.52 -27.11
N SER A 43 -17.66 7.01 -26.99
CA SER A 43 -17.27 6.19 -25.84
C SER A 43 -16.88 7.10 -24.69
N ILE A 44 -17.48 6.87 -23.52
CA ILE A 44 -17.04 7.50 -22.27
C ILE A 44 -15.80 6.73 -21.77
N PRO A 45 -14.75 7.40 -21.28
CA PRO A 45 -13.65 6.72 -20.63
C PRO A 45 -14.17 5.87 -19.46
N ASN A 46 -13.57 4.70 -19.22
CA ASN A 46 -13.98 3.89 -18.08
C ASN A 46 -13.85 4.68 -16.77
N ALA A 47 -14.69 4.36 -15.78
CA ALA A 47 -14.78 5.12 -14.53
C ALA A 47 -13.43 5.25 -13.80
N MET A 48 -12.52 4.26 -13.92
CA MET A 48 -11.20 4.34 -13.29
C MET A 48 -10.35 5.43 -13.94
N LEU A 49 -10.33 5.51 -15.27
CA LEU A 49 -9.58 6.53 -15.99
C LEU A 49 -10.14 7.93 -15.75
N LEU A 50 -11.46 8.09 -15.68
CA LEU A 50 -12.08 9.36 -15.29
C LEU A 50 -11.61 9.79 -13.90
N VAL A 51 -11.74 8.90 -12.90
CA VAL A 51 -11.31 9.22 -11.52
C VAL A 51 -9.83 9.59 -11.46
N GLN A 52 -8.94 8.92 -12.20
CA GLN A 52 -7.52 9.31 -12.24
C GLN A 52 -7.33 10.71 -12.84
N GLY A 53 -8.06 11.04 -13.90
CA GLY A 53 -8.04 12.38 -14.51
C GLY A 53 -8.60 13.45 -13.57
N ASP A 54 -9.67 13.15 -12.85
CA ASP A 54 -10.32 14.08 -11.92
C ASP A 54 -9.46 14.35 -10.69
N LEU A 55 -8.83 13.31 -10.14
CA LEU A 55 -7.85 13.44 -9.05
C LEU A 55 -6.66 14.29 -9.48
N GLN A 56 -6.11 14.07 -10.68
CA GLN A 56 -4.99 14.85 -11.21
C GLN A 56 -5.36 16.32 -11.41
N GLN A 57 -6.61 16.61 -11.79
CA GLN A 57 -7.15 17.96 -11.95
C GLN A 57 -7.61 18.60 -10.63
N ALA A 58 -7.49 17.91 -9.50
CA ALA A 58 -7.98 18.35 -8.20
C ALA A 58 -9.48 18.72 -8.20
N ARG A 59 -10.29 17.95 -8.93
CA ARG A 59 -11.75 18.08 -8.93
C ARG A 59 -12.33 17.80 -7.55
N SER A 60 -13.50 18.38 -7.27
CA SER A 60 -14.21 18.14 -6.02
C SER A 60 -14.69 16.68 -5.94
N ARG A 61 -14.88 16.20 -4.72
CA ARG A 61 -15.43 14.85 -4.48
C ARG A 61 -16.79 14.65 -5.15
N ASP A 62 -17.64 15.67 -5.13
CA ASP A 62 -18.97 15.59 -5.75
C ASP A 62 -18.90 15.51 -7.27
N GLU A 63 -17.92 16.16 -7.91
CA GLU A 63 -17.65 15.99 -9.34
C GLU A 63 -17.21 14.55 -9.64
N ILE A 64 -16.23 14.04 -8.92
CA ILE A 64 -15.71 12.66 -9.09
C ILE A 64 -16.84 11.61 -8.99
N LEU A 65 -17.72 11.74 -7.99
CA LEU A 65 -18.82 10.79 -7.80
C LEU A 65 -19.86 10.85 -8.92
N ARG A 66 -20.08 12.04 -9.50
CA ARG A 66 -20.94 12.19 -10.69
C ARG A 66 -20.28 11.58 -11.91
N ASP A 67 -19.00 11.82 -12.13
CA ASP A 67 -18.28 11.36 -13.32
C ASP A 67 -18.11 9.82 -13.33
N ILE A 68 -17.95 9.19 -12.17
CA ILE A 68 -18.07 7.74 -12.00
C ILE A 68 -19.42 7.23 -12.52
N SER A 69 -20.50 7.96 -12.26
CA SER A 69 -21.85 7.57 -12.68
C SER A 69 -22.10 7.79 -14.17
N ILE A 70 -21.49 8.82 -14.75
CA ILE A 70 -21.48 9.06 -16.20
C ILE A 70 -20.78 7.90 -16.92
N ALA A 71 -19.74 7.31 -16.33
CA ALA A 71 -19.06 6.11 -16.84
C ALA A 71 -19.72 4.79 -16.42
N ASP A 72 -21.05 4.75 -16.44
CA ASP A 72 -21.89 3.55 -16.29
C ASP A 72 -21.88 2.83 -14.93
N ILE A 73 -21.23 3.39 -13.90
CA ILE A 73 -21.34 2.85 -12.53
C ILE A 73 -22.62 3.39 -11.88
N ASN A 74 -23.49 2.50 -11.38
CA ASN A 74 -24.72 2.94 -10.73
C ASN A 74 -24.39 3.92 -9.57
N PRO A 75 -25.06 5.10 -9.48
CA PRO A 75 -24.78 6.12 -8.47
C PRO A 75 -24.78 5.63 -7.02
N LYS A 76 -25.54 4.56 -6.72
CA LYS A 76 -25.54 3.92 -5.40
C LYS A 76 -24.16 3.40 -4.98
N TYR A 77 -23.33 3.01 -5.95
CA TYR A 77 -22.01 2.40 -5.73
C TYR A 77 -20.85 3.35 -6.05
N SER A 78 -21.10 4.59 -6.48
CA SER A 78 -20.03 5.52 -6.87
C SER A 78 -19.02 5.75 -5.75
N GLN A 79 -19.51 5.90 -4.51
CA GLN A 79 -18.66 6.05 -3.33
C GLN A 79 -17.83 4.79 -3.05
N GLN A 80 -18.48 3.62 -3.08
CA GLN A 80 -17.80 2.33 -2.88
C GLN A 80 -16.75 2.09 -3.97
N TYR A 81 -17.04 2.46 -5.21
CA TYR A 81 -16.12 2.39 -6.33
C TYR A 81 -14.90 3.27 -6.10
N LEU A 82 -15.12 4.55 -5.74
CA LEU A 82 -14.05 5.49 -5.44
C LEU A 82 -13.12 4.94 -4.35
N ASP A 83 -13.69 4.52 -3.21
CA ASP A 83 -12.91 3.98 -2.09
C ASP A 83 -12.14 2.70 -2.51
N ALA A 84 -12.72 1.88 -3.39
CA ALA A 84 -12.08 0.66 -3.91
C ALA A 84 -10.91 0.92 -4.86
N ILE A 85 -10.85 2.06 -5.55
CA ILE A 85 -9.74 2.37 -6.48
C ILE A 85 -8.70 3.34 -5.93
N LEU A 86 -9.03 4.11 -4.89
CA LEU A 86 -8.04 4.98 -4.23
C LEU A 86 -6.87 4.15 -3.69
N THR A 87 -5.66 4.66 -3.84
CA THR A 87 -4.45 3.96 -3.39
C THR A 87 -4.53 3.65 -1.89
N LYS A 88 -4.22 2.39 -1.54
CA LYS A 88 -4.08 1.94 -0.15
C LYS A 88 -2.60 1.97 0.24
N PRO A 89 -2.27 2.12 1.54
CA PRO A 89 -0.89 1.95 2.01
C PRO A 89 -0.32 0.59 1.59
N ALA A 90 0.99 0.53 1.33
CA ALA A 90 1.65 -0.74 1.09
C ALA A 90 1.60 -1.62 2.35
N SER A 91 1.58 -2.94 2.17
CA SER A 91 1.56 -3.88 3.30
C SER A 91 2.74 -3.69 4.24
N THR A 92 3.94 -3.37 3.72
CA THR A 92 5.13 -3.05 4.52
C THR A 92 4.97 -1.78 5.35
N ASP A 93 4.28 -0.77 4.83
CA ASP A 93 4.00 0.47 5.56
C ASP A 93 3.02 0.23 6.70
N LEU A 94 2.01 -0.63 6.48
CA LEU A 94 1.08 -1.04 7.53
C LEU A 94 1.80 -1.82 8.64
N VAL A 95 2.69 -2.75 8.29
CA VAL A 95 3.52 -3.47 9.27
C VAL A 95 4.35 -2.48 10.10
N ALA A 96 5.07 -1.57 9.44
CA ALA A 96 5.92 -0.60 10.12
C ALA A 96 5.10 0.42 10.96
N TYR A 97 3.92 0.81 10.49
CA TYR A 97 3.01 1.68 11.23
C TYR A 97 2.49 0.99 12.50
N GLU A 98 2.02 -0.25 12.38
CA GLU A 98 1.51 -1.02 13.51
C GLU A 98 2.62 -1.27 14.54
N LEU A 99 3.82 -1.71 14.15
CA LEU A 99 4.95 -1.89 15.08
C LEU A 99 5.23 -0.63 15.91
N ARG A 100 5.15 0.57 15.31
CA ARG A 100 5.39 1.84 16.02
C ARG A 100 4.28 2.22 16.98
N LYS A 101 3.05 1.72 16.77
CA LYS A 101 1.86 2.02 17.58
C LYS A 101 1.59 0.95 18.64
N ASP A 102 1.66 -0.30 18.24
CA ASP A 102 1.44 -1.50 19.03
C ASP A 102 2.33 -2.65 18.50
N PRO A 103 3.49 -2.92 19.14
CA PRO A 103 4.40 -4.00 18.76
C PRO A 103 3.79 -5.42 18.80
N LYS A 104 2.59 -5.58 19.39
CA LYS A 104 1.85 -6.85 19.37
C LYS A 104 1.05 -7.07 18.08
N LEU A 105 1.04 -6.07 17.19
CA LEU A 105 0.41 -6.15 15.87
C LEU A 105 -1.09 -6.44 15.92
N THR A 106 -1.79 -6.02 17.00
CA THR A 106 -3.18 -6.41 17.28
C THR A 106 -4.13 -6.09 16.12
N ASN A 107 -3.89 -4.99 15.40
CA ASN A 107 -4.76 -4.55 14.30
C ASN A 107 -4.22 -4.91 12.91
N LEU A 108 -3.03 -5.51 12.80
CA LEU A 108 -2.35 -5.72 11.54
C LEU A 108 -3.17 -6.59 10.58
N ALA A 109 -3.68 -7.73 11.06
CA ALA A 109 -4.47 -8.66 10.26
C ALA A 109 -5.66 -7.96 9.58
N ARG A 110 -6.46 -7.23 10.37
CA ARG A 110 -7.62 -6.47 9.87
C ARG A 110 -7.19 -5.43 8.82
N ASN A 111 -6.11 -4.71 9.08
CA ASN A 111 -5.64 -3.64 8.19
C ASN A 111 -5.07 -4.19 6.89
N LEU A 112 -4.38 -5.34 6.90
CA LEU A 112 -3.93 -6.05 5.71
C LEU A 112 -5.10 -6.57 4.88
N THR A 113 -6.12 -7.17 5.51
CA THR A 113 -7.33 -7.61 4.78
C THR A 113 -8.05 -6.44 4.11
N LYS A 114 -8.13 -5.27 4.75
CA LYS A 114 -8.75 -4.06 4.17
C LYS A 114 -8.10 -3.59 2.87
N ILE A 115 -6.80 -3.86 2.69
CA ILE A 115 -6.08 -3.53 1.45
C ILE A 115 -6.06 -4.68 0.43
N GLY A 116 -6.74 -5.79 0.72
CA GLY A 116 -6.90 -6.92 -0.18
C GLY A 116 -5.93 -8.09 0.06
N ILE A 117 -5.17 -8.12 1.15
CA ILE A 117 -4.36 -9.31 1.48
C ILE A 117 -5.27 -10.47 1.86
N HIS A 118 -5.08 -11.60 1.17
CA HIS A 118 -5.84 -12.81 1.43
C HIS A 118 -5.58 -13.34 2.86
N PRO A 119 -6.61 -13.82 3.59
CA PRO A 119 -6.47 -14.33 4.96
C PRO A 119 -5.35 -15.37 5.16
N ASP A 120 -5.14 -16.25 4.19
CA ASP A 120 -4.11 -17.30 4.25
C ASP A 120 -2.66 -16.76 4.31
N TYR A 121 -2.43 -15.50 3.95
CA TYR A 121 -1.10 -14.87 3.97
C TYR A 121 -0.88 -13.96 5.18
N LEU A 122 -1.84 -13.82 6.09
CA LEU A 122 -1.72 -12.91 7.23
C LEU A 122 -0.57 -13.30 8.17
N ASP A 123 -0.39 -14.60 8.40
CA ASP A 123 0.71 -15.14 9.21
C ASP A 123 2.09 -14.82 8.62
N VAL A 124 2.22 -14.80 7.28
CA VAL A 124 3.46 -14.43 6.60
C VAL A 124 3.88 -13.01 6.97
N TYR A 125 2.95 -12.05 6.90
CA TYR A 125 3.25 -10.66 7.26
C TYR A 125 3.49 -10.49 8.76
N GLN A 126 2.77 -11.22 9.61
CA GLN A 126 2.95 -11.16 11.06
C GLN A 126 4.31 -11.71 11.47
N THR A 127 4.73 -12.82 10.87
CA THR A 127 6.04 -13.43 11.11
C THR A 127 7.17 -12.51 10.62
N LEU A 128 7.06 -11.98 9.39
CA LEU A 128 8.08 -11.12 8.79
C LEU A 128 8.18 -9.72 9.45
N ALA A 129 7.18 -9.31 10.23
CA ALA A 129 7.23 -8.07 11.00
C ALA A 129 8.33 -8.11 12.07
N TYR A 130 8.63 -9.30 12.62
CA TYR A 130 9.66 -9.47 13.63
C TYR A 130 11.01 -9.76 12.97
N GLN A 131 11.93 -8.82 13.10
CA GLN A 131 13.23 -8.89 12.45
C GLN A 131 14.16 -9.83 13.18
N ILE A 132 14.83 -10.67 12.41
CA ILE A 132 16.00 -11.43 12.84
C ILE A 132 17.24 -10.61 12.45
N PRO A 133 18.21 -10.40 13.37
CA PRO A 133 19.45 -9.73 13.06
C PRO A 133 20.18 -10.31 11.82
N PRO A 134 20.89 -9.49 11.05
CA PRO A 134 21.76 -9.98 9.98
C PRO A 134 22.78 -11.00 10.50
N ILE A 135 23.17 -11.96 9.65
CA ILE A 135 24.11 -13.03 10.04
C ILE A 135 25.44 -12.50 10.62
N ALA A 136 25.95 -11.37 10.13
CA ALA A 136 27.18 -10.76 10.63
C ALA A 136 27.04 -10.28 12.09
N ASP A 137 25.87 -9.78 12.46
CA ASP A 137 25.59 -9.34 13.83
C ASP A 137 25.42 -10.55 14.74
N ILE A 138 24.75 -11.61 14.26
CA ILE A 138 24.64 -12.89 14.98
C ILE A 138 26.03 -13.49 15.25
N ILE A 139 26.92 -13.47 14.26
CA ILE A 139 28.31 -13.92 14.44
C ILE A 139 29.03 -13.05 15.47
N THR A 140 28.85 -11.73 15.42
CA THR A 140 29.44 -10.81 16.41
C THR A 140 28.94 -11.10 17.82
N MET A 141 27.64 -11.35 17.99
CA MET A 141 27.04 -11.78 19.27
C MET A 141 27.63 -13.11 19.75
N ALA A 142 27.85 -14.07 18.85
CA ALA A 142 28.47 -15.35 19.17
C ALA A 142 29.92 -15.20 19.64
N VAL A 143 30.76 -14.45 18.91
CA VAL A 143 32.16 -14.20 19.30
C VAL A 143 32.27 -13.44 20.62
N ARG A 144 31.28 -12.60 20.94
CA ARG A 144 31.24 -11.85 22.20
C ARG A 144 30.56 -12.59 23.36
N GLU A 145 30.27 -13.88 23.19
CA GLU A 145 29.68 -14.74 24.24
C GLU A 145 28.28 -14.30 24.69
N ALA A 146 27.55 -13.53 23.86
CA ALA A 146 26.19 -13.08 24.17
C ALA A 146 25.16 -14.24 24.15
N PHE A 147 25.54 -15.42 23.65
CA PHE A 147 24.70 -16.64 23.70
C PHE A 147 25.08 -17.59 24.84
N THR A 148 26.07 -17.26 25.67
CA THR A 148 26.56 -18.10 26.76
C THR A 148 26.21 -17.48 28.11
N PRO A 149 25.07 -17.86 28.75
CA PRO A 149 24.55 -17.18 29.94
C PRO A 149 25.56 -17.06 31.08
N GLU A 150 26.33 -18.11 31.34
CA GLU A 150 27.32 -18.16 32.42
C GLU A 150 28.46 -17.15 32.20
N ILE A 151 28.89 -16.98 30.96
CA ILE A 151 29.94 -16.00 30.60
C ILE A 151 29.36 -14.59 30.63
N ALA A 152 28.18 -14.39 30.05
CA ALA A 152 27.54 -13.09 30.01
C ALA A 152 27.23 -12.56 31.42
N GLU A 153 26.81 -13.42 32.34
CA GLU A 153 26.59 -13.07 33.75
C GLU A 153 27.92 -12.73 34.45
N ARG A 154 28.96 -13.55 34.28
CA ARG A 154 30.29 -13.31 34.86
C ARG A 154 30.89 -11.96 34.46
N PHE A 155 30.66 -11.53 33.22
CA PHE A 155 31.15 -10.25 32.70
C PHE A 155 30.12 -9.13 32.75
N GLY A 156 28.93 -9.37 33.33
CA GLY A 156 27.89 -8.35 33.46
C GLY A 156 27.40 -7.79 32.12
N GLN A 157 27.47 -8.54 31.03
CA GLN A 157 27.25 -8.03 29.67
C GLN A 157 25.84 -7.47 29.46
N TYR A 158 24.86 -8.00 30.19
CA TYR A 158 23.46 -7.56 30.16
C TYR A 158 23.13 -6.47 31.20
N GLN A 159 24.09 -6.06 32.03
CA GLN A 159 23.87 -5.02 33.05
C GLN A 159 23.61 -3.66 32.38
N ASP A 160 22.89 -2.80 33.10
CA ASP A 160 22.50 -1.45 32.67
C ASP A 160 21.75 -1.40 31.33
N TYR A 161 21.10 -2.49 30.94
CA TYR A 161 20.29 -2.54 29.71
C TYR A 161 19.19 -1.45 29.72
N PRO A 162 19.26 -0.47 28.81
CA PRO A 162 18.40 0.71 28.89
C PRO A 162 16.99 0.38 28.42
N LYS A 163 15.99 0.57 29.28
CA LYS A 163 14.57 0.38 28.91
C LYS A 163 14.12 1.15 27.67
N PRO A 164 14.59 2.38 27.39
CA PRO A 164 14.29 3.03 26.12
C PRO A 164 14.77 2.27 24.88
N LEU A 165 15.88 1.51 24.96
CA LEU A 165 16.35 0.67 23.85
C LEU A 165 15.35 -0.45 23.56
N GLU A 166 14.81 -1.10 24.59
CA GLU A 166 13.75 -2.11 24.47
C GLU A 166 12.55 -1.55 23.71
N GLU A 167 12.03 -0.40 24.17
CA GLU A 167 10.85 0.24 23.58
C GLU A 167 11.04 0.55 22.10
N TRP A 168 12.19 1.12 21.73
CA TRP A 168 12.46 1.48 20.33
C TRP A 168 12.81 0.28 19.46
N ALA A 169 13.44 -0.75 20.03
CA ALA A 169 13.72 -2.02 19.37
C ALA A 169 12.41 -2.75 19.01
N GLU A 170 11.48 -2.86 19.96
CA GLU A 170 10.17 -3.50 19.72
C GLU A 170 9.38 -2.77 18.64
N LYS A 171 9.42 -1.42 18.62
CA LYS A 171 8.81 -0.60 17.56
C LYS A 171 9.46 -0.75 16.19
N LYS A 172 10.59 -1.45 16.10
CA LYS A 172 11.27 -1.85 14.87
C LYS A 172 11.12 -3.34 14.55
N GLY A 173 10.34 -4.07 15.36
CA GLY A 173 10.16 -5.51 15.20
C GLY A 173 11.31 -6.33 15.78
N LEU A 174 12.24 -5.71 16.50
CA LEU A 174 13.31 -6.42 17.17
C LEU A 174 12.83 -6.86 18.55
N SER A 175 12.85 -8.16 18.82
CA SER A 175 12.44 -8.67 20.13
C SER A 175 13.36 -8.16 21.25
N ARG A 176 12.83 -8.14 22.47
CA ARG A 176 13.63 -7.90 23.68
C ARG A 176 14.89 -8.75 23.70
N GLU A 177 14.75 -10.05 23.43
CA GLU A 177 15.85 -11.02 23.39
C GLU A 177 16.98 -10.61 22.43
N TRP A 178 16.63 -10.15 21.22
CA TRP A 178 17.62 -9.69 20.26
C TRP A 178 18.24 -8.35 20.66
N SER A 179 17.44 -7.42 21.19
CA SER A 179 17.94 -6.11 21.62
C SER A 179 18.89 -6.23 22.83
N GLU A 180 18.60 -7.15 23.77
CA GLU A 180 19.48 -7.48 24.89
C GLU A 180 20.79 -8.08 24.38
N ARG A 181 20.78 -8.91 23.32
CA ARG A 181 22.01 -9.44 22.72
C ARG A 181 22.82 -8.40 21.95
N TYR A 182 22.17 -7.48 21.25
CA TYR A 182 22.86 -6.32 20.70
C TYR A 182 23.52 -5.52 21.81
N TRP A 183 22.85 -5.37 22.96
CA TRP A 183 23.46 -4.76 24.14
C TRP A 183 24.63 -5.60 24.67
N ALA A 184 24.48 -6.89 24.97
CA ALA A 184 25.60 -7.71 25.45
C ALA A 184 26.81 -7.67 24.50
N ALA A 185 26.54 -7.68 23.18
CA ALA A 185 27.55 -7.60 22.14
C ALA A 185 28.03 -6.18 21.83
N HIS A 186 27.52 -5.09 22.43
CA HIS A 186 28.04 -3.74 22.12
C HIS A 186 29.36 -3.46 22.82
N TRP A 187 29.58 -4.05 23.99
CA TRP A 187 30.82 -3.95 24.73
C TRP A 187 31.96 -4.58 23.92
N SER A 188 33.02 -3.81 23.71
CA SER A 188 34.27 -4.37 23.20
C SER A 188 34.97 -5.07 24.35
N LEU A 189 35.08 -6.40 24.30
CA LEU A 189 35.99 -7.12 25.19
C LEU A 189 37.40 -6.57 24.99
N PRO A 190 38.14 -6.21 26.06
CA PRO A 190 39.53 -5.83 25.93
C PRO A 190 40.29 -6.94 25.20
N SER A 191 41.18 -6.59 24.27
CA SER A 191 42.00 -7.59 23.60
C SER A 191 42.80 -8.39 24.65
N PRO A 192 43.14 -9.66 24.42
CA PRO A 192 44.00 -10.42 25.33
C PRO A 192 45.31 -9.68 25.69
N SER A 193 45.82 -8.85 24.76
CA SER A 193 46.97 -7.98 24.96
C SER A 193 46.73 -6.78 25.90
N GLN A 194 45.48 -6.32 26.07
CA GLN A 194 45.12 -5.27 27.04
C GLN A 194 45.01 -5.82 28.46
N VAL A 195 44.67 -7.09 28.65
CA VAL A 195 44.55 -7.74 29.97
C VAL A 195 45.93 -7.98 30.60
N SER A 196 46.97 -8.20 29.81
CA SER A 196 48.32 -8.53 30.30
C SER A 196 49.15 -7.32 30.80
N ARG A 197 48.55 -6.11 30.88
CA ARG A 197 49.22 -4.88 31.37
C ARG A 197 48.79 -4.44 32.78
N CYS A 198 47.97 -5.23 33.46
CA CYS A 198 47.48 -4.92 34.82
C CYS A 198 48.05 -5.84 35.92
N TYR A 199 49.19 -6.49 35.68
CA TYR A 199 49.99 -7.17 36.71
C TYR A 199 51.41 -6.65 36.70
#